data_AF-A0A916DQX3-F1
#
_entry.id   AF-A0A916DQX3-F1
#
_cell.length_a   1.000
_cell.length_b   1.000
_cell.length_c   1.000
_cell.angle_alpha   90.00
_cell.angle_beta   90.00
_cell.angle_gamma   90.00
#
_symmetry.space_group_name_H-M   'P 1'
#
loop_
_entity.id
_entity.type
_entity.pdbx_description
1 polymer ?
#
loop_
_entity_poly.entity_id
_entity_poly.type
_entity_poly.pdbx_seq_one_letter_code
_entity_poly.pdbx_strand_id
1 'polypeptide(L)'
;MEILEEIKDKPKFFSKRGVILISTLYSPLFGGLVYVSNLQEIEKRNLIFPTIISMLILNGLIYTKFHPALSFIPSLLRYFLLNAIGGLILTGPFWDYHLKEENTYEERKIWSPLLAGFILYGGFIAFGYYLKYQNQ
;
A
#
# COMPACT_ATOMS: atom_id res chain seq x y z
N MET A 1 -29.26 8.81 27.44
CA MET A 1 -28.47 9.47 26.37
C MET A 1 -27.24 8.66 25.99
N GLU A 2 -26.88 7.64 26.78
CA GLU A 2 -25.72 6.73 26.59
C GLU A 2 -26.01 5.54 25.65
N ILE A 3 -27.29 5.25 25.37
CA ILE A 3 -27.73 4.08 24.57
C ILE A 3 -27.73 4.37 23.05
N LEU A 4 -27.55 5.64 22.64
CA LEU A 4 -27.58 6.05 21.23
C LEU A 4 -26.19 6.18 20.59
N GLU A 5 -25.10 6.08 21.36
CA GLU A 5 -23.72 6.14 20.81
C GLU A 5 -23.23 4.79 20.25
N GLU A 6 -23.95 3.69 20.50
CA GLU A 6 -23.46 2.32 20.29
C GLU A 6 -23.88 1.66 18.97
N ILE A 7 -24.27 2.46 17.97
CA ILE A 7 -24.27 2.02 16.56
C ILE A 7 -23.33 2.95 15.77
N LYS A 8 -22.12 3.18 16.28
CA LYS A 8 -21.03 3.62 15.40
C LYS A 8 -20.70 2.42 14.52
N ASP A 9 -21.25 2.42 13.30
CA ASP A 9 -20.92 1.42 12.29
C ASP A 9 -19.39 1.28 12.23
N LYS A 10 -18.90 0.06 12.44
CA LYS A 10 -17.45 -0.19 12.48
C LYS A 10 -16.85 0.27 11.15
N PRO A 11 -15.75 1.03 11.16
CA PRO A 11 -15.16 1.50 9.93
C PRO A 11 -14.76 0.31 9.06
N LYS A 12 -14.91 0.44 7.74
CA LYS A 12 -14.55 -0.61 6.79
C LYS A 12 -13.12 -0.39 6.31
N PHE A 13 -12.17 -1.15 6.84
CA PHE A 13 -10.76 -1.02 6.50
C PHE A 13 -10.25 -2.17 5.66
N PHE A 14 -9.30 -1.87 4.77
CA PHE A 14 -8.38 -2.90 4.31
C PHE A 14 -7.47 -3.31 5.48
N SER A 15 -7.35 -4.61 5.72
CA SER A 15 -6.56 -5.12 6.84
C SER A 15 -5.07 -4.83 6.68
N LYS A 16 -4.32 -4.87 7.80
CA LYS A 16 -2.85 -4.79 7.78
C LYS A 16 -2.25 -5.82 6.81
N ARG A 17 -2.77 -7.05 6.82
CA ARG A 17 -2.32 -8.11 5.90
C ARG A 17 -2.59 -7.75 4.43
N GLY A 18 -3.77 -7.21 4.14
CA GLY A 18 -4.10 -6.73 2.79
C GLY A 18 -3.17 -5.63 2.30
N VAL A 19 -2.87 -4.64 3.14
CA VAL A 19 -1.93 -3.55 2.82
C VAL A 19 -0.52 -4.08 2.57
N ILE A 20 -0.01 -5.00 3.39
CA ILE A 20 1.30 -5.64 3.19
C ILE A 20 1.31 -6.39 1.86
N LEU A 21 0.31 -7.24 1.60
CA LEU A 21 0.25 -8.04 0.38
C LEU A 21 0.25 -7.17 -0.88
N ILE A 22 -0.61 -6.14 -0.92
CA ILE A 22 -0.67 -5.19 -2.04
C ILE A 22 0.67 -4.44 -2.19
N SER A 23 1.28 -4.05 -1.07
CA SER A 23 2.60 -3.41 -1.09
C SER A 23 3.65 -4.32 -1.71
N THR A 24 3.73 -5.57 -1.25
CA THR A 24 4.68 -6.58 -1.72
C THR A 24 4.52 -6.87 -3.20
N LEU A 25 3.29 -7.08 -3.67
CA LEU A 25 3.01 -7.46 -5.06
C LEU A 25 3.27 -6.33 -6.06
N TYR A 26 2.99 -5.08 -5.70
CA TYR A 26 3.03 -3.95 -6.63
C TYR A 26 4.08 -2.91 -6.24
N SER A 27 3.90 -2.26 -5.10
CA SER A 27 4.88 -1.34 -4.49
C SER A 27 4.32 -0.80 -3.17
N PRO A 28 5.18 -0.32 -2.25
CA PRO A 28 4.74 0.42 -1.06
C PRO A 28 3.90 1.65 -1.39
N LEU A 29 4.11 2.29 -2.56
CA LEU A 29 3.29 3.42 -2.98
C LEU A 29 1.85 2.99 -3.26
N PHE A 30 1.67 1.87 -3.98
CA PHE A 30 0.35 1.33 -4.27
C PHE A 30 -0.35 0.79 -3.01
N GLY A 31 0.40 0.14 -2.11
CA GLY A 31 -0.08 -0.18 -0.77
C GLY A 31 -0.47 1.06 0.05
N GLY A 32 0.26 2.15 -0.12
CA GLY A 32 -0.06 3.46 0.46
C GLY A 32 -1.39 4.03 -0.02
N LEU A 33 -1.76 3.84 -1.30
CA LEU A 33 -3.07 4.24 -1.81
C LEU A 33 -4.21 3.43 -1.18
N VAL A 34 -4.00 2.13 -0.97
CA VAL A 34 -4.94 1.28 -0.22
C VAL A 34 -5.04 1.75 1.22
N TYR A 35 -3.92 2.04 1.87
CA TYR A 35 -3.87 2.56 3.23
C TYR A 35 -4.60 3.90 3.37
N VAL A 36 -4.42 4.82 2.42
CA VAL A 36 -5.12 6.11 2.38
C VAL A 36 -6.64 5.95 2.31
N SER A 37 -7.13 4.88 1.69
CA SER A 37 -8.57 4.56 1.69
C SER A 37 -9.09 4.30 3.11
N ASN A 38 -8.27 3.75 4.00
CA ASN A 38 -8.64 3.60 5.42
C ASN A 38 -8.70 4.96 6.12
N LEU A 39 -7.80 5.91 5.79
CA LEU A 39 -7.87 7.28 6.33
C LEU A 39 -9.11 8.03 5.85
N GLN A 40 -9.53 7.79 4.60
CA GLN A 40 -10.75 8.36 4.05
C GLN A 40 -12.00 7.86 4.77
N GLU A 41 -12.03 6.58 5.15
CA GLU A 41 -13.15 5.95 5.85
C GLU A 41 -13.43 6.59 7.22
N ILE A 42 -12.40 7.08 7.90
CA ILE A 42 -12.52 7.77 9.20
C ILE A 42 -12.32 9.29 9.08
N GLU A 43 -12.52 9.83 7.87
CA GLU A 43 -12.50 11.27 7.59
C GLU A 43 -11.21 12.01 7.95
N LYS A 44 -10.08 11.30 8.19
CA LYS A 44 -8.75 11.89 8.43
C LYS A 44 -8.09 12.35 7.11
N ARG A 45 -8.82 13.16 6.33
CA ARG A 45 -8.44 13.60 4.97
C ARG A 45 -7.17 14.45 4.94
N ASN A 46 -6.93 15.21 6.00
CA ASN A 46 -5.72 16.01 6.20
C ASN A 46 -4.42 15.17 6.23
N LEU A 47 -4.52 13.88 6.55
CA LEU A 47 -3.37 12.96 6.63
C LEU A 47 -3.09 12.24 5.30
N ILE A 48 -3.99 12.35 4.31
CA ILE A 48 -3.86 11.66 3.02
C ILE A 48 -2.62 12.14 2.27
N PHE A 49 -2.53 13.45 2.00
CA PHE A 49 -1.43 14.00 1.23
C PHE A 49 -0.07 13.81 1.92
N PRO A 50 0.08 14.09 3.24
CA PRO A 50 1.30 13.74 3.96
C PRO A 50 1.68 12.25 3.87
N THR A 51 0.70 11.35 3.92
CA THR A 51 0.95 9.90 3.82
C THR A 51 1.48 9.54 2.44
N ILE A 52 0.86 10.04 1.36
CA ILE A 52 1.31 9.79 -0.02
C ILE A 52 2.74 10.30 -0.23
N ILE A 53 3.04 11.52 0.21
CA ILE A 53 4.38 12.11 0.11
C ILE A 53 5.40 11.29 0.91
N SER A 54 5.04 10.88 2.13
CA SER A 54 5.92 10.05 2.96
C SER A 54 6.20 8.70 2.29
N MET A 55 5.20 8.10 1.64
CA MET A 55 5.38 6.86 0.88
C MET A 55 6.26 7.03 -0.35
N LEU A 56 6.14 8.16 -1.07
CA LEU A 56 7.00 8.47 -2.20
C LEU A 56 8.47 8.60 -1.75
N ILE A 57 8.71 9.35 -0.67
CA ILE A 57 10.06 9.52 -0.09
C ILE A 57 10.60 8.17 0.39
N LEU A 58 9.80 7.40 1.12
CA LEU A 58 10.20 6.08 1.62
C LEU A 58 10.54 5.13 0.46
N ASN A 59 9.75 5.12 -0.62
CA ASN A 59 10.04 4.33 -1.80
C ASN A 59 11.41 4.72 -2.39
N GLY A 60 11.65 6.03 -2.58
CA GLY A 60 12.93 6.54 -3.05
C GLY A 60 14.10 6.11 -2.15
N LEU A 61 13.95 6.18 -0.83
CA LEU A 61 14.98 5.75 0.11
C LEU A 61 15.23 4.24 0.05
N ILE A 62 14.18 3.43 -0.02
CA ILE A 62 14.28 1.97 -0.16
C ILE A 62 15.09 1.61 -1.42
N TYR A 63 14.76 2.19 -2.57
CA TYR A 63 15.41 1.85 -3.83
C TYR A 63 16.79 2.50 -4.02
N THR A 64 17.08 3.62 -3.38
CA THR A 64 18.42 4.26 -3.47
C THR A 64 19.43 3.69 -2.47
N LYS A 65 18.98 3.29 -1.27
CA LYS A 65 19.88 2.84 -0.19
C LYS A 65 19.92 1.32 -0.04
N PHE A 66 18.75 0.67 -0.01
CA PHE A 66 18.68 -0.75 0.33
C PHE A 66 18.80 -1.65 -0.90
N HIS A 67 18.33 -1.21 -2.06
CA HIS A 67 18.45 -1.99 -3.29
C HIS A 67 19.91 -2.34 -3.66
N PRO A 68 20.88 -1.40 -3.64
CA PRO A 68 22.29 -1.74 -3.89
C PRO A 68 22.87 -2.67 -2.82
N ALA A 69 22.52 -2.44 -1.55
CA ALA A 69 23.00 -3.22 -0.41
C ALA A 69 22.57 -4.70 -0.46
N LEU A 70 21.42 -4.99 -1.06
CA LEU A 70 20.89 -6.35 -1.23
C LEU A 70 21.18 -6.95 -2.62
N SER A 71 22.17 -6.40 -3.34
CA SER A 71 22.51 -6.83 -4.70
C SER A 71 22.83 -8.33 -4.83
N PHE A 72 23.31 -8.96 -3.76
CA PHE A 72 23.59 -10.41 -3.68
C PHE A 72 22.33 -11.31 -3.71
N ILE A 73 21.14 -10.75 -3.48
CA ILE A 73 19.86 -11.48 -3.53
C ILE A 73 19.32 -11.48 -4.97
N PRO A 74 18.72 -12.58 -5.47
CA PRO A 74 18.05 -12.61 -6.77
C PRO A 74 17.05 -11.46 -6.94
N SER A 75 17.01 -10.86 -8.12
CA SER A 75 16.26 -9.63 -8.40
C SER A 75 14.78 -9.71 -8.00
N LEU A 76 14.12 -10.83 -8.32
CA LEU A 76 12.71 -11.05 -8.00
C LEU A 76 12.47 -11.13 -6.48
N LEU A 77 13.29 -11.90 -5.77
CA LEU A 77 13.19 -12.01 -4.30
C LEU A 77 13.50 -10.67 -3.63
N ARG A 78 14.53 -9.96 -4.10
CA ARG A 78 14.89 -8.61 -3.63
C ARG A 78 13.73 -7.63 -3.79
N TYR A 79 13.06 -7.64 -4.94
CA TYR A 79 11.90 -6.80 -5.20
C TYR A 79 10.78 -7.03 -4.17
N PHE A 80 10.38 -8.29 -3.97
CA PHE A 80 9.34 -8.62 -3.00
C PHE A 80 9.74 -8.28 -1.57
N LEU A 81 10.99 -8.54 -1.17
CA LEU A 81 11.48 -8.20 0.16
C LEU A 81 11.47 -6.69 0.43
N LEU A 82 12.03 -5.89 -0.48
CA LEU A 82 12.06 -4.43 -0.34
C LEU A 82 10.66 -3.82 -0.27
N ASN A 83 9.75 -4.33 -1.09
CA ASN A 83 8.36 -3.88 -1.09
C ASN A 83 7.60 -4.32 0.16
N ALA A 84 7.87 -5.52 0.68
CA ALA A 84 7.30 -5.99 1.94
C ALA A 84 7.72 -5.11 3.11
N ILE A 85 8.98 -4.65 3.16
CA ILE A 85 9.47 -3.70 4.18
C ILE A 85 8.63 -2.41 4.15
N GLY A 86 8.36 -1.85 2.98
CA GLY A 86 7.51 -0.66 2.89
C GLY A 86 6.08 -0.92 3.37
N GLY A 87 5.51 -2.10 3.08
CA GLY A 87 4.21 -2.51 3.61
C GLY A 87 4.19 -2.69 5.13
N LEU A 88 5.28 -3.19 5.71
CA LEU A 88 5.43 -3.29 7.17
C LEU A 88 5.52 -1.90 7.82
N ILE A 89 6.19 -0.93 7.17
CA ILE A 89 6.23 0.46 7.66
C ILE A 89 4.84 1.09 7.63
N LEU A 90 4.03 0.82 6.58
CA LEU A 90 2.64 1.29 6.52
C LEU A 90 1.76 0.70 7.64
N THR A 91 1.97 -0.57 7.98
CA THR A 91 1.09 -1.31 8.89
C THR A 91 1.55 -1.37 10.34
N GLY A 92 2.80 -0.99 10.60
CA GLY A 92 3.34 -0.67 11.90
C GLY A 92 3.20 0.82 12.21
N PRO A 93 4.28 1.62 12.06
CA PRO A 93 4.33 2.99 12.57
C PRO A 93 3.23 3.90 12.01
N PHE A 94 2.88 3.80 10.72
CA PHE A 94 1.81 4.63 10.14
C PHE A 94 0.44 4.26 10.72
N TRP A 95 0.14 2.97 10.77
CA TRP A 95 -1.11 2.47 11.33
C TRP A 95 -1.24 2.85 12.80
N ASP A 96 -0.20 2.64 13.59
CA ASP A 96 -0.22 2.92 15.02
C ASP A 96 -0.28 4.43 15.29
N TYR A 97 0.23 5.26 14.38
CA TYR A 97 0.11 6.71 14.49
C TYR A 97 -1.28 7.23 14.08
N HIS A 98 -1.84 6.74 12.96
CA HIS A 98 -3.07 7.29 12.39
C HIS A 98 -4.36 6.58 12.83
N LEU A 99 -4.29 5.27 13.04
CA LEU A 99 -5.44 4.35 13.14
C LEU A 99 -5.54 3.64 14.51
N LYS A 100 -4.66 3.93 15.49
CA LYS A 100 -4.68 3.29 16.83
C LYS A 100 -5.99 3.41 17.60
N GLU A 101 -6.79 4.41 17.30
CA GLU A 101 -8.08 4.66 17.96
C GLU A 101 -9.15 3.68 17.45
N GLU A 102 -8.96 3.11 16.27
CA GLU A 102 -9.93 2.28 15.55
C GLU A 102 -9.51 0.81 15.63
N ASN A 103 -9.53 0.26 16.85
CA ASN A 103 -9.05 -1.09 17.16
C ASN A 103 -9.95 -2.22 16.61
N THR A 104 -11.20 -1.91 16.28
CA THR A 104 -12.15 -2.86 15.70
C THR A 104 -12.71 -2.30 14.40
N TYR A 105 -12.59 -3.05 13.31
CA TYR A 105 -13.06 -2.66 11.98
C TYR A 105 -13.65 -3.86 11.25
N GLU A 106 -14.51 -3.60 10.26
CA GLU A 106 -14.94 -4.61 9.30
C GLU A 106 -13.91 -4.68 8.17
N GLU A 107 -13.46 -5.90 7.81
CA GLU A 107 -12.44 -6.06 6.77
C GLU A 107 -13.03 -5.89 5.36
N ARG A 108 -12.52 -4.92 4.62
CA ARG A 108 -12.78 -4.77 3.19
C ARG A 108 -12.04 -5.84 2.38
N LYS A 109 -12.73 -6.38 1.38
CA LYS A 109 -12.15 -7.32 0.41
C LYS A 109 -11.05 -6.65 -0.41
N ILE A 110 -9.89 -7.30 -0.48
CA ILE A 110 -8.71 -6.83 -1.22
C ILE A 110 -8.80 -6.99 -2.75
N TRP A 111 -9.88 -7.61 -3.26
CA TRP A 111 -10.00 -7.94 -4.69
C TRP A 111 -9.98 -6.71 -5.60
N SER A 112 -10.61 -5.61 -5.19
CA SER A 112 -10.65 -4.38 -5.98
C SER A 112 -9.25 -3.78 -6.21
N PRO A 113 -8.44 -3.51 -5.16
CA PRO A 113 -7.09 -3.01 -5.38
C PRO A 113 -6.18 -4.03 -6.07
N LEU A 114 -6.36 -5.32 -5.82
CA LEU A 114 -5.58 -6.38 -6.47
C LEU A 114 -5.84 -6.40 -7.99
N LEU A 115 -7.10 -6.36 -8.42
CA LEU A 115 -7.44 -6.34 -9.84
C LEU A 115 -6.96 -5.04 -10.51
N ALA A 116 -7.11 -3.89 -9.84
CA ALA A 116 -6.63 -2.61 -10.37
C ALA A 116 -5.11 -2.62 -10.57
N GLY A 117 -4.35 -3.15 -9.61
CA GLY A 117 -2.90 -3.31 -9.73
C GLY A 117 -2.53 -4.26 -10.88
N PHE A 118 -3.23 -5.40 -11.01
CA PHE A 118 -2.99 -6.35 -12.10
C PHE A 118 -3.17 -5.72 -13.48
N ILE A 119 -4.26 -4.97 -13.69
CA ILE A 119 -4.55 -4.29 -14.97
C ILE A 119 -3.49 -3.23 -15.27
N LEU A 120 -3.12 -2.41 -14.29
CA LEU A 120 -2.14 -1.34 -14.47
C LEU A 120 -0.74 -1.88 -14.79
N TYR A 121 -0.24 -2.82 -13.99
CA TYR A 121 1.10 -3.39 -14.20
C TYR A 121 1.15 -4.27 -15.44
N GLY A 122 0.13 -5.10 -15.66
CA GLY A 122 0.02 -5.93 -16.86
C GLY A 122 -0.05 -5.09 -18.13
N GLY A 123 -0.85 -4.02 -18.12
CA GLY A 123 -0.95 -3.07 -19.22
C GLY A 123 0.38 -2.35 -19.50
N PHE A 124 1.09 -1.91 -18.46
CA PHE A 124 2.40 -1.26 -18.60
C PHE A 124 3.44 -2.20 -19.23
N ILE A 125 3.48 -3.46 -18.79
CA ILE A 125 4.36 -4.48 -19.36
C ILE A 125 4.01 -4.75 -20.82
N ALA A 126 2.72 -4.97 -21.13
CA ALA A 126 2.26 -5.21 -22.50
C ALA A 126 2.59 -4.04 -23.44
N PHE A 127 2.40 -2.81 -22.97
CA PHE A 127 2.75 -1.60 -23.72
C PHE A 127 4.26 -1.50 -23.96
N GLY A 128 5.09 -1.82 -22.97
CA GLY A 128 6.55 -1.87 -23.14
C GLY A 128 6.99 -2.88 -24.21
N TYR A 129 6.37 -4.07 -24.24
CA TYR A 129 6.61 -5.05 -25.30
C TYR A 129 6.16 -4.57 -26.67
N TYR A 130 4.99 -3.91 -26.74
CA TYR A 130 4.48 -3.33 -27.99
C TYR A 130 5.44 -2.30 -28.58
N LEU A 131 5.96 -1.37 -27.76
CA LEU A 131 6.94 -0.37 -28.21
C LEU A 131 8.25 -1.01 -28.65
N LYS A 132 8.72 -2.06 -27.95
CA LYS A 132 9.93 -2.78 -28.35
C LYS A 132 9.78 -3.46 -29.71
N TYR A 133 8.62 -4.05 -29.98
CA TYR A 133 8.32 -4.72 -31.25
C TYR A 133 8.28 -3.74 -32.45
N GLN A 134 7.73 -2.53 -32.26
CA GLN A 134 7.67 -1.50 -33.32
C GLN A 134 9.04 -0.91 -33.70
N ASN A 135 10.03 -1.00 -32.81
CA ASN A 135 11.37 -0.44 -33.02
C ASN A 135 12.41 -1.49 -33.48
N GLN A 136 11.96 -2.71 -33.83
CA GLN A 136 12.76 -3.77 -34.44
C GLN A 136 12.44 -3.86 -35.92
#